data_AF-A0A7Y3V4P0-F1
#
_entry.id   AF-A0A7Y3V4P0-F1
#
_cell.length_a   1.000
_cell.length_b   1.000
_cell.length_c   1.000
_cell.angle_alpha   90.00
_cell.angle_beta   90.00
_cell.angle_gamma   90.00
#
_symmetry.space_group_name_H-M   'P 1'
#
loop_
_entity.id
_entity.type
_entity.pdbx_description
1 polymer ?
#
loop_
_entity_poly.entity_id
_entity_poly.type
_entity_poly.pdbx_seq_one_letter_code
_entity_poly.pdbx_strand_id
1 'polypeptide(L)' 'MNITKKYFIRTKGKAEFKTYHLINLETFDMLNNYFNSEKEAKEYAVKNSIEIVEYVETFENETNEK' A
#
# COMPACT_ATOMS: atom_id res chain seq x y z
N MET A 1 -13.30 -20.88 -1.14
CA MET A 1 -12.97 -19.65 -0.39
C MET A 1 -12.35 -18.67 -1.36
N ASN A 2 -13.02 -17.56 -1.66
CA ASN A 2 -12.36 -16.47 -2.38
C ASN A 2 -11.41 -15.80 -1.40
N ILE A 3 -10.11 -15.97 -1.62
CA ILE A 3 -9.09 -15.26 -0.86
C ILE A 3 -9.03 -13.86 -1.48
N THR A 4 -9.89 -12.96 -0.99
CA THR A 4 -9.81 -11.54 -1.38
C THR A 4 -8.51 -11.00 -0.82
N LYS A 5 -7.53 -10.75 -1.70
CA LYS A 5 -6.23 -10.25 -1.27
C LYS A 5 -6.37 -8.78 -0.88
N LYS A 6 -6.00 -8.45 0.36
CA LYS A 6 -6.02 -7.08 0.89
C LYS A 6 -4.69 -6.40 0.65
N TYR A 7 -4.75 -5.16 0.17
CA TYR A 7 -3.58 -4.34 -0.12
C TYR A 7 -3.75 -2.95 0.46
N PHE A 8 -2.65 -2.27 0.77
CA PHE A 8 -2.64 -0.86 1.11
C PHE A 8 -1.74 -0.08 0.13
N ILE A 9 -2.03 1.20 -0.04
CA ILE A 9 -1.27 2.06 -0.93
C ILE A 9 -0.15 2.73 -0.14
N ARG A 10 1.09 2.55 -0.58
CA ARG A 10 2.25 3.30 -0.05
C ARG A 10 2.85 4.18 -1.12
N THR A 11 3.23 5.39 -0.74
CA THR A 11 3.94 6.32 -1.62
C THR A 11 5.44 6.26 -1.37
N LYS A 12 6.22 6.32 -2.44
CA LYS A 12 7.68 6.46 -2.40
C LYS A 12 8.08 7.63 -3.29
N GLY A 13 9.10 8.38 -2.87
CA GLY A 13 9.62 9.52 -3.61
C GLY A 13 9.24 10.88 -3.01
N LYS A 14 9.65 11.97 -3.67
CA LYS A 14 9.47 13.35 -3.20
C LYS A 14 8.72 14.17 -4.23
N ALA A 15 7.83 15.03 -3.76
CA ALA A 15 7.11 16.05 -4.54
C ALA A 15 6.52 15.52 -5.86
N GLU A 16 7.12 15.90 -7.00
CA GLU A 16 6.66 15.61 -8.37
C GLU A 16 7.02 14.19 -8.84
N PHE A 17 7.93 13.50 -8.15
CA PHE A 17 8.36 12.14 -8.46
C PHE A 17 7.81 11.16 -7.42
N LYS A 18 6.49 11.18 -7.21
CA LYS A 18 5.82 10.21 -6.34
C LYS A 18 5.38 9.00 -7.15
N THR A 19 5.80 7.83 -6.68
CA THR A 19 5.29 6.56 -7.17
C THR A 19 4.39 5.96 -6.10
N TYR A 20 3.26 5.45 -6.53
CA TYR A 20 2.28 4.76 -5.70
C TYR A 20 2.46 3.26 -5.91
N HIS A 21 2.51 2.52 -4.80
CA HIS A 21 2.71 1.08 -4.77
C HIS A 21 1.57 0.41 -4.02
N LEU A 22 1.18 -0.79 -4.47
CA LEU A 22 0.27 -1.66 -3.74
C LEU A 22 1.08 -2.69 -2.95
N ILE A 23 0.91 -2.69 -1.64
CA ILE A 23 1.60 -3.61 -0.72
C ILE A 23 0.57 -4.57 -0.13
N ASN A 24 0.83 -5.88 -0.21
CA ASN A 24 -0.03 -6.89 0.36
C ASN A 24 -0.04 -6.75 1.89
N LEU A 25 -1.22 -6.74 2.50
CA LEU A 25 -1.36 -6.54 3.95
C LEU A 25 -0.77 -7.70 4.77
N GLU A 26 -0.85 -8.93 4.25
CA GLU A 26 -0.45 -10.13 4.98
C GLU A 26 1.03 -10.45 4.76
N THR A 27 1.53 -10.31 3.53
CA THR A 27 2.90 -10.69 3.19
C THR A 27 3.87 -9.52 3.13
N PHE A 28 3.37 -8.28 3.13
CA PHE A 28 4.14 -7.06 2.87
C PHE A 28 4.85 -7.04 1.51
N ASP A 29 4.46 -7.94 0.60
CA ASP A 29 4.99 -7.95 -0.76
C ASP A 29 4.42 -6.79 -1.58
N MET A 30 5.32 -6.13 -2.30
CA MET A 30 4.97 -5.10 -3.26
C MET A 30 4.56 -5.73 -4.59
N LEU A 31 3.44 -5.30 -5.17
CA LEU A 31 3.13 -5.64 -6.56
C LEU A 31 4.14 -4.98 -7.50
N ASN A 32 4.54 -5.71 -8.54
CA ASN A 32 5.48 -5.24 -9.56
C ASN A 32 4.82 -4.28 -10.57
N ASN A 33 3.88 -3.45 -10.09
CA ASN A 33 3.20 -2.40 -10.85
C ASN A 33 3.45 -1.07 -10.16
N TYR A 34 3.70 -0.05 -10.97
CA TYR A 34 4.01 1.29 -10.52
C TYR A 34 2.93 2.24 -11.02
N PHE A 35 2.42 3.08 -10.13
CA PHE A 35 1.37 4.03 -10.47
C PHE A 35 1.85 5.46 -10.23
N ASN A 36 1.42 6.38 -11.09
CA ASN A 36 1.77 7.81 -10.99
C ASN A 36 0.78 8.60 -10.12
N SER A 37 -0.36 7.99 -9.77
CA SER A 37 -1.35 8.58 -8.90
C SER A 37 -2.06 7.54 -8.05
N GLU A 38 -2.62 7.97 -6.91
CA GLU A 38 -3.46 7.12 -6.07
C GLU A 38 -4.71 6.62 -6.81
N LYS A 39 -5.27 7.47 -7.69
CA LYS A 39 -6.42 7.15 -8.52
C LYS A 39 -6.13 5.94 -9.42
N GLU A 40 -4.98 5.96 -10.10
CA GLU A 40 -4.55 4.86 -10.98
C GLU A 40 -4.37 3.54 -10.22
N ALA A 41 -3.78 3.59 -9.01
CA ALA A 41 -3.64 2.43 -8.14
C ALA A 41 -5.00 1.85 -7.72
N LYS A 42 -5.97 2.71 -7.39
CA LYS A 42 -7.35 2.29 -7.05
C LYS A 42 -8.08 1.70 -8.24
N GLU A 43 -7.96 2.29 -9.42
CA GLU A 43 -8.56 1.75 -10.65
C GLU A 43 -8.00 0.37 -11.00
N TYR A 44 -6.69 0.17 -10.84
CA TYR A 44 -6.07 -1.15 -10.99
C TYR A 44 -6.65 -2.16 -9.98
N ALA A 45 -6.82 -1.76 -8.72
CA ALA A 45 -7.35 -2.63 -7.69
C ALA A 45 -8.78 -3.10 -8.00
N VAL A 46 -9.65 -2.18 -8.43
CA VAL A 46 -11.02 -2.50 -8.84
C VAL A 46 -11.03 -3.48 -10.01
N LYS A 47 -10.20 -3.25 -11.03
CA LYS A 47 -10.08 -4.14 -12.22
C LYS A 47 -9.62 -5.55 -11.86
N ASN A 48 -8.85 -5.71 -10.80
CA ASN A 48 -8.26 -6.99 -10.38
C ASN A 48 -8.97 -7.60 -9.16
N SER A 49 -10.12 -7.07 -8.74
CA SER A 49 -10.84 -7.52 -7.54
C SER A 49 -9.95 -7.53 -6.28
N ILE A 50 -9.10 -6.52 -6.16
CA ILE A 50 -8.23 -6.28 -5.01
C ILE A 50 -8.94 -5.34 -4.03
N GLU A 51 -8.96 -5.70 -2.75
CA GLU A 51 -9.49 -4.85 -1.68
C GLU A 51 -8.39 -3.90 -1.19
N ILE A 52 -8.63 -2.59 -1.29
CA ILE A 52 -7.73 -1.57 -0.72
C ILE A 52 -8.17 -1.25 0.70
N VAL A 53 -7.26 -1.41 1.65
CA VAL A 53 -7.46 -1.08 3.07
C VAL A 53 -6.61 0.13 3.47
N GLU A 54 -7.09 0.87 4.45
CA GLU A 54 -6.28 1.87 5.13
C GLU A 54 -5.30 1.16 6.06
N TYR A 55 -4.02 1.54 5.99
CA TYR A 55 -2.97 0.97 6.83
C TYR A 55 -2.29 2.10 7.58
N VAL A 56 -2.39 2.07 8.91
CA VAL A 56 -1.75 3.01 9.82
C VAL A 56 -0.58 2.28 10.46
N GLU A 57 0.64 2.73 10.18
CA GLU A 57 1.85 2.24 10.85
C GLU A 57 1.80 2.64 12.32
N THR A 58 1.57 1.68 13.22
CA THR A 58 1.77 1.86 14.64
C THR A 58 3.25 1.65 14.95
N PHE A 59 4.00 2.73 15.11
CA PHE A 59 5.33 2.64 15.69
C PHE A 59 5.17 2.41 17.19
N GLU A 60 5.58 1.23 17.69
CA GLU A 60 5.86 1.08 19.11
C GLU A 60 7.03 2.02 19.42
N ASN A 61 6.72 3.19 20.00
CA ASN A 61 7.75 4.01 20.62
C ASN A 61 8.27 3.21 21.82
N GLU A 62 9.34 2.46 21.64
CA GLU A 62 10.19 2.06 22.75
C GLU A 62 10.75 3.35 23.36
N THR A 63 10.08 3.83 24.40
CA THR A 63 10.56 4.88 25.29
C THR A 63 11.85 4.37 25.90
N ASN A 64 12.99 4.65 25.26
CA ASN A 64 14.30 4.54 25.89
C ASN A 64 14.41 5.71 26.87
N GLU A 65 13.81 5.55 28.06
CA GLU A 65 14.17 6.34 29.23
C GLU A 65 15.61 5.94 29.64
N LYS A 66 16.56 6.84 29.43
CA LYS A 66 17.87 6.83 30.07
C LYS A 66 18.21 8.21 30.60
#